data_AF-A0A0Q8V3P7-F1
#
_entry.id   AF-A0A0Q8V3P7-F1
#
_cell.length_a   1.000
_cell.length_b   1.000
_cell.length_c   1.000
_cell.angle_alpha   90.00
_cell.angle_beta   90.00
_cell.angle_gamma   90.00
#
_symmetry.space_group_name_H-M   'P 1'
#
loop_
_entity.id
_entity.type
_entity.pdbx_description
1 polymer ?
#
loop_
_entity_poly.entity_id
_entity_poly.type
_entity_poly.pdbx_seq_one_letter_code
_entity_poly.pdbx_strand_id
1 'polypeptide(L)'
;MVIDSYIQWIDGSGTAMPSPAQNTDAVVSGWGRYSVTAAAPIGATRARVIHRMRATTGTLSDGDRLDVSCLMFESGSVVLNYFDPDINAWSLWEGAANASPSRYYAPTVSIIPSLDSAPCPRVEIVVTDIHPNASTVTVFRSAGGREMPVRGALNAIVDSALTRIDFEVPFGIDASYRVQMFNSSGASMGYSSATTVNLDVQETWVHNPLDPWGSAVVAFDDGAARSIQRPFEGDIVWPQGRTVGVVVSGQRRGIQDVVLDVRADIDNADKLQAMFGSYGERTTPVICFRIGSRDRVRLPRPLFAGVLTLDERDMNYNIGGDLVTVGMTGSEVDPPTPALVVPLLTRADLNAYYPTRAALNADNASRLAVNRRYDLAGNGS
;
A
#
# COMPACT_ATOMS: atom_id res chain seq x y z
N MET A 1 14.78 36.74 27.89
CA MET A 1 14.99 37.09 26.47
C MET A 1 14.02 36.26 25.65
N VAL A 2 13.47 36.82 24.58
CA VAL A 2 12.58 36.12 23.65
C VAL A 2 13.09 36.28 22.23
N ILE A 3 12.68 35.36 21.37
CA ILE A 3 12.83 35.46 19.92
C ILE A 3 11.43 35.62 19.33
N ASP A 4 11.24 36.70 18.59
CA ASP A 4 10.09 36.93 17.74
C ASP A 4 10.42 36.41 16.33
N SER A 5 9.77 35.34 15.90
CA SER A 5 9.88 34.79 14.54
C SER A 5 8.66 35.19 13.73
N TYR A 6 8.85 35.85 12.59
CA TYR A 6 7.72 36.33 11.79
C TYR A 6 7.90 36.21 10.28
N ILE A 7 6.77 36.02 9.61
CA ILE A 7 6.65 36.03 8.15
C ILE A 7 5.97 37.33 7.75
N GLN A 8 6.73 38.24 7.14
CA GLN A 8 6.21 39.46 6.54
C GLN A 8 5.86 39.19 5.08
N TRP A 9 4.57 39.21 4.76
CA TRP A 9 4.08 39.12 3.39
C TRP A 9 4.26 40.46 2.67
N ILE A 10 4.62 40.39 1.39
CA ILE A 10 4.89 41.54 0.52
C ILE A 10 4.07 41.36 -0.77
N ASP A 11 3.33 42.39 -1.15
CA ASP A 11 2.49 42.38 -2.36
C ASP A 11 3.33 42.57 -3.66
N GLY A 12 2.64 42.55 -4.80
CA GLY A 12 3.27 42.73 -6.12
C GLY A 12 3.92 44.11 -6.33
N SER A 13 3.57 45.11 -5.51
CA SER A 13 4.19 46.45 -5.55
C SER A 13 5.46 46.55 -4.68
N GLY A 14 5.71 45.56 -3.82
CA GLY A 14 6.81 45.60 -2.85
C GLY A 14 6.41 46.16 -1.48
N THR A 15 5.12 46.38 -1.23
CA THR A 15 4.62 46.92 0.05
C THR A 15 4.37 45.79 1.05
N ALA A 16 4.74 46.01 2.31
CA ALA A 16 4.49 45.07 3.40
C ALA A 16 2.98 45.00 3.72
N MET A 17 2.44 43.79 3.77
CA MET A 17 1.02 43.55 4.05
C MET A 17 0.72 43.58 5.58
N PRO A 18 -0.48 44.01 6.01
CA PRO A 18 -0.77 44.42 7.39
C PRO A 18 -0.99 43.30 8.42
N SER A 19 -0.52 42.08 8.19
CA SER A 19 -0.69 40.97 9.16
C SER A 19 0.46 39.97 9.02
N PRO A 20 1.64 40.26 9.60
CA PRO A 20 2.69 39.26 9.65
C PRO A 20 2.26 38.13 10.58
N ALA A 21 2.51 36.90 10.17
CA ALA A 21 2.42 35.78 11.10
C ALA A 21 3.58 35.88 12.08
N GLN A 22 3.32 35.75 13.38
CA GLN A 22 4.35 35.88 14.41
C GLN A 22 4.21 34.78 15.45
N ASN A 23 5.33 34.25 15.89
CA ASN A 23 5.44 33.49 17.13
C ASN A 23 6.52 34.12 18.03
N THR A 24 6.29 34.10 19.34
CA THR A 24 7.20 34.66 20.35
C THR A 24 7.55 33.58 21.35
N ASP A 25 8.81 33.14 21.35
CA ASP A 25 9.27 32.03 22.18
C ASP A 25 10.37 32.48 23.14
N ALA A 26 10.48 31.80 24.29
CA ALA A 26 11.58 32.02 25.21
C ALA A 26 12.91 31.55 24.61
N VAL A 27 13.98 32.31 24.87
CA VAL A 27 15.34 31.85 24.51
C VAL A 27 15.77 30.76 25.47
N VAL A 28 16.24 29.64 24.92
CA VAL A 28 16.77 28.50 25.69
C VAL A 28 18.28 28.58 25.78
N SER A 29 18.87 27.88 26.75
CA SER A 29 20.32 27.66 26.79
C SER A 29 20.69 26.61 25.72
N GLY A 30 21.54 26.99 24.77
CA GLY A 30 21.94 26.15 23.62
C GLY A 30 21.08 26.36 22.37
N TRP A 31 21.13 25.40 21.44
CA TRP A 31 20.36 25.45 20.20
C TRP A 31 18.88 25.18 20.46
N GLY A 32 18.02 26.16 20.17
CA GLY A 32 16.57 26.05 20.21
C GLY A 32 15.95 26.04 18.81
N ARG A 33 14.81 25.37 18.67
CA ARG A 33 14.04 25.38 17.44
C ARG A 33 12.91 26.40 17.54
N TYR A 34 12.84 27.30 16.56
CA TYR A 34 11.84 28.36 16.48
C TYR A 34 11.10 28.27 15.15
N SER A 35 9.77 28.26 15.19
CA SER A 35 8.95 28.08 13.99
C SER A 35 7.75 29.02 13.99
N VAL A 36 7.34 29.42 12.79
CA VAL A 36 6.11 30.16 12.53
C VAL A 36 5.44 29.58 11.30
N THR A 37 4.14 29.31 11.39
CA THR A 37 3.34 28.77 10.28
C THR A 37 2.24 29.75 9.94
N ALA A 38 2.06 30.06 8.66
CA ALA A 38 0.92 30.83 8.19
C ALA A 38 0.60 30.61 6.71
N ALA A 39 -0.67 30.78 6.37
CA ALA A 39 -1.12 30.87 4.99
C ALA A 39 -0.79 32.26 4.41
N ALA A 40 -0.28 32.28 3.18
CA ALA A 40 -0.07 33.53 2.45
C ALA A 40 -1.43 34.20 2.17
N PRO A 41 -1.61 35.50 2.48
CA PRO A 41 -2.82 36.21 2.13
C PRO A 41 -2.92 36.38 0.61
N ILE A 42 -4.14 36.48 0.10
CA ILE A 42 -4.40 36.74 -1.32
C ILE A 42 -3.66 38.00 -1.75
N GLY A 43 -2.93 37.91 -2.87
CA GLY A 43 -2.14 39.02 -3.43
C GLY A 43 -0.71 39.13 -2.90
N ALA A 44 -0.31 38.30 -1.92
CA ALA A 44 1.10 38.17 -1.54
C ALA A 44 1.90 37.59 -2.72
N THR A 45 3.03 38.21 -3.04
CA THR A 45 3.96 37.72 -4.09
C THR A 45 5.31 37.31 -3.53
N ARG A 46 5.66 37.79 -2.34
CA ARG A 46 6.91 37.49 -1.66
C ARG A 46 6.67 37.35 -0.16
N ALA A 47 7.52 36.56 0.48
CA ALA A 47 7.59 36.43 1.92
C ALA A 47 8.99 36.84 2.39
N ARG A 48 9.06 37.58 3.50
CA ARG A 48 10.31 37.88 4.20
C ARG A 48 10.24 37.27 5.58
N VAL A 49 11.12 36.32 5.85
CA VAL A 49 11.24 35.68 7.16
C VAL A 49 12.25 36.43 7.99
N ILE A 50 11.87 36.74 9.23
CA ILE A 50 12.70 37.53 10.12
C ILE A 50 12.67 36.92 11.51
N HIS A 51 13.85 36.79 12.11
CA HIS A 51 14.04 36.46 13.51
C HIS A 51 14.57 37.69 14.24
N ARG A 52 13.89 38.10 15.29
CA ARG A 52 14.26 39.25 16.10
C ARG A 52 14.43 38.83 17.55
N MET A 53 15.61 39.08 18.10
CA MET A 53 15.86 38.95 19.52
C MET A 53 15.33 40.18 20.26
N ARG A 54 14.65 39.97 21.39
CA ARG A 54 14.11 41.04 22.22
C ARG A 54 14.29 40.73 23.71
N ALA A 55 14.67 41.73 24.49
CA ALA A 55 14.69 41.62 25.94
C ALA A 55 13.26 41.54 26.49
N THR A 56 13.00 40.58 27.37
CA THR A 56 11.70 40.45 28.06
C THR A 56 11.50 41.61 29.05
N THR A 57 12.61 42.04 29.65
CA THR A 57 12.75 43.21 30.53
C THR A 57 14.15 43.82 30.29
N GLY A 58 14.27 45.14 30.33
CA GLY A 58 15.55 45.84 30.12
C GLY A 58 15.95 46.01 28.64
N THR A 59 17.23 46.28 28.40
CA THR A 59 17.84 46.45 27.07
C THR A 59 18.74 45.26 26.73
N LEU A 60 18.87 44.94 25.45
CA LEU A 60 19.94 44.05 24.98
C LEU A 60 21.29 44.72 25.25
N SER A 61 22.30 43.95 25.63
CA SER A 61 23.65 44.44 25.88
C SER A 61 24.47 44.44 24.59
N ASP A 62 25.45 45.34 24.51
CA ASP A 62 26.43 45.32 23.43
C ASP A 62 27.16 43.98 23.42
N GLY A 63 27.07 43.27 22.30
CA GLY A 63 27.66 41.93 22.14
C GLY A 63 26.68 40.77 22.23
N ASP A 64 25.41 40.99 22.58
CA ASP A 64 24.38 39.96 22.50
C ASP A 64 24.21 39.51 21.03
N ARG A 65 24.34 38.21 20.78
CA ARG A 65 24.25 37.61 19.44
C ARG A 65 23.16 36.57 19.38
N LEU A 66 22.49 36.53 18.23
CA LEU A 66 21.60 35.44 17.83
C LEU A 66 22.25 34.73 16.64
N ASP A 67 22.74 33.52 16.88
CA ASP A 67 23.23 32.65 15.82
C ASP A 67 22.06 31.84 15.24
N VAL A 68 21.93 31.82 13.92
CA VAL A 68 20.86 31.10 13.21
C VAL A 68 21.50 30.09 12.27
N SER A 69 21.02 28.86 12.31
CA SER A 69 21.39 27.79 11.40
C SER A 69 20.13 27.04 10.95
N CYS A 70 20.24 26.23 9.89
CA CYS A 70 19.20 25.28 9.50
C CYS A 70 17.83 25.94 9.20
N LEU A 71 17.86 27.09 8.51
CA LEU A 71 16.66 27.78 8.03
C LEU A 71 15.91 26.88 7.03
N MET A 72 14.66 26.57 7.35
CA MET A 72 13.82 25.66 6.59
C MET A 72 12.49 26.32 6.24
N PHE A 73 12.06 26.15 4.99
CA PHE A 73 10.77 26.63 4.49
C PHE A 73 10.02 25.46 3.88
N GLU A 74 8.78 25.25 4.32
CA GLU A 74 7.91 24.18 3.82
C GLU A 74 6.52 24.69 3.52
N SER A 75 5.88 24.11 2.52
CA SER A 75 4.46 24.26 2.27
C SER A 75 3.69 23.23 3.10
N GLY A 76 2.84 23.67 4.03
CA GLY A 76 2.01 22.79 4.86
C GLY A 76 1.38 23.50 6.05
N SER A 77 0.54 22.78 6.81
CA SER A 77 -0.03 23.27 8.08
C SER A 77 0.88 23.01 9.28
N VAL A 78 1.94 22.22 9.10
CA VAL A 78 2.94 21.87 10.13
C VAL A 78 4.33 21.93 9.50
N VAL A 79 5.29 22.56 10.19
CA VAL A 79 6.69 22.50 9.81
C VAL A 79 7.28 21.19 10.35
N LEU A 80 7.70 20.28 9.47
CA LEU A 80 8.33 18.99 9.79
C LEU A 80 9.66 19.18 10.52
N ASN A 81 10.30 18.12 11.01
CA ASN A 81 11.66 18.24 11.54
C ASN A 81 12.64 18.76 10.49
N TYR A 82 13.68 19.48 10.93
CA TYR A 82 14.74 19.91 10.01
C TYR A 82 15.24 18.70 9.21
N PHE A 83 15.24 18.83 7.90
CA PHE A 83 15.78 17.83 6.98
C PHE A 83 16.84 18.49 6.12
N ASP A 84 17.88 17.72 5.84
CA ASP A 84 19.04 18.15 5.08
C ASP A 84 19.33 17.06 4.04
N PRO A 85 19.29 17.38 2.74
CA PRO A 85 19.59 16.45 1.67
C PRO A 85 20.91 15.70 1.81
N ASP A 86 21.90 16.26 2.52
CA ASP A 86 23.21 15.63 2.69
C ASP A 86 23.18 14.44 3.67
N ILE A 87 22.14 14.34 4.50
CA ILE A 87 21.96 13.26 5.49
C ILE A 87 20.60 12.57 5.41
N ASN A 88 19.65 13.12 4.67
CA ASN A 88 18.29 12.58 4.52
C ASN A 88 18.00 12.25 3.05
N ALA A 89 17.96 10.94 2.76
CA ALA A 89 17.64 10.38 1.45
C ALA A 89 16.24 10.73 0.90
N TRP A 90 15.38 11.32 1.74
CA TRP A 90 14.03 11.75 1.37
C TRP A 90 13.99 13.21 0.93
N SER A 91 15.12 13.91 0.92
CA SER A 91 15.17 15.32 0.57
C SER A 91 16.20 15.62 -0.50
N LEU A 92 15.92 16.64 -1.30
CA LEU A 92 16.86 17.16 -2.30
C LEU A 92 16.86 18.69 -2.34
N TRP A 93 17.99 19.24 -2.77
CA TRP A 93 18.12 20.66 -3.08
C TRP A 93 17.51 20.92 -4.47
N GLU A 94 16.45 21.73 -4.54
CA GLU A 94 15.84 22.14 -5.80
C GLU A 94 16.38 23.51 -6.25
N GLY A 95 17.18 23.56 -7.33
CA GLY A 95 17.60 24.82 -7.96
C GLY A 95 19.11 25.05 -7.98
N ALA A 96 19.51 26.33 -8.02
CA ALA A 96 20.92 26.71 -8.05
C ALA A 96 21.57 26.63 -6.66
N ALA A 97 22.83 26.21 -6.61
CA ALA A 97 23.61 26.17 -5.36
C ALA A 97 23.56 27.52 -4.63
N ASN A 98 23.38 27.49 -3.31
CA ASN A 98 23.23 28.66 -2.44
C ASN A 98 21.97 29.53 -2.66
N ALA A 99 21.02 29.06 -3.49
CA ALA A 99 19.72 29.69 -3.71
C ALA A 99 18.55 28.68 -3.71
N SER A 100 18.82 27.41 -3.43
CA SER A 100 17.85 26.31 -3.51
C SER A 100 17.13 26.10 -2.18
N PRO A 101 15.79 25.98 -2.15
CA PRO A 101 15.11 25.33 -1.05
C PRO A 101 15.47 23.84 -0.98
N SER A 102 15.53 23.29 0.23
CA SER A 102 15.46 21.85 0.44
C SER A 102 14.00 21.43 0.32
N ARG A 103 13.71 20.39 -0.46
CA ARG A 103 12.37 19.80 -0.57
C ARG A 103 12.36 18.39 -0.04
N TYR A 104 11.39 18.10 0.82
CA TYR A 104 11.14 16.78 1.35
C TYR A 104 10.12 16.03 0.48
N TYR A 105 10.47 14.83 0.06
CA TYR A 105 9.65 13.91 -0.73
C TYR A 105 9.34 12.67 0.09
N ALA A 106 8.23 12.72 0.80
CA ALA A 106 7.61 11.52 1.34
C ALA A 106 6.48 11.07 0.40
N PRO A 107 6.56 9.86 -0.18
CA PRO A 107 5.48 9.37 -1.00
C PRO A 107 4.19 9.31 -0.20
N THR A 108 3.17 9.96 -0.74
CA THR A 108 1.83 9.88 -0.19
C THR A 108 1.17 8.62 -0.71
N VAL A 109 0.69 7.76 0.20
CA VAL A 109 0.00 6.52 -0.13
C VAL A 109 -1.50 6.71 0.10
N SER A 110 -2.27 6.74 -0.97
CA SER A 110 -3.74 6.76 -0.95
C SER A 110 -4.29 5.37 -1.26
N ILE A 111 -5.25 4.91 -0.46
CA ILE A 111 -5.89 3.61 -0.60
C ILE A 111 -7.38 3.82 -0.85
N ILE A 112 -7.88 3.31 -1.97
CA ILE A 112 -9.26 3.50 -2.43
C ILE A 112 -9.91 2.11 -2.52
N PRO A 113 -10.79 1.75 -1.58
CA PRO A 113 -11.46 0.45 -1.62
C PRO A 113 -12.58 0.43 -2.66
N SER A 114 -12.70 -0.71 -3.33
CA SER A 114 -13.83 -1.05 -4.21
C SER A 114 -14.45 -2.34 -3.68
N LEU A 115 -15.75 -2.31 -3.38
CA LEU A 115 -16.50 -3.46 -2.85
C LEU A 115 -17.39 -4.13 -3.91
N ASP A 116 -17.29 -3.69 -5.17
CA ASP A 116 -18.02 -4.28 -6.29
C ASP A 116 -17.46 -5.64 -6.73
N SER A 117 -18.25 -6.34 -7.53
CA SER A 117 -17.94 -7.67 -8.09
C SER A 117 -17.30 -7.59 -9.48
N ALA A 118 -16.57 -6.51 -9.81
CA ALA A 118 -15.97 -6.29 -11.13
C ALA A 118 -14.45 -6.03 -11.03
N PRO A 119 -13.61 -7.06 -10.93
CA PRO A 119 -13.96 -8.49 -10.89
C PRO A 119 -14.31 -9.02 -9.49
N CYS A 120 -13.79 -8.38 -8.44
CA CYS A 120 -14.07 -8.70 -7.05
C CYS A 120 -13.67 -7.52 -6.14
N PRO A 121 -14.05 -7.55 -4.83
CA PRO A 121 -13.63 -6.53 -3.88
C PRO A 121 -12.11 -6.41 -3.83
N ARG A 122 -11.59 -5.19 -3.85
CA ARG A 122 -10.16 -4.91 -4.04
C ARG A 122 -9.80 -3.53 -3.50
N VAL A 123 -8.52 -3.20 -3.49
CA VAL A 123 -8.07 -1.83 -3.23
C VAL A 123 -7.22 -1.30 -4.36
N GLU A 124 -7.49 -0.07 -4.78
CA GLU A 124 -6.55 0.70 -5.57
C GLU A 124 -5.56 1.41 -4.63
N ILE A 125 -4.28 1.24 -4.92
CA ILE A 125 -3.17 1.89 -4.25
C ILE A 125 -2.62 2.95 -5.19
N VAL A 126 -2.66 4.21 -4.77
CA VAL A 126 -2.10 5.34 -5.50
C VAL A 126 -0.96 5.93 -4.68
N VAL A 127 0.22 5.99 -5.28
CA VAL A 127 1.43 6.57 -4.70
C VAL A 127 1.79 7.82 -5.47
N THR A 128 1.84 8.97 -4.79
CA THR A 128 2.28 10.26 -5.34
C THR A 128 3.49 10.78 -4.57
N ASP A 129 4.02 11.94 -4.96
CA ASP A 129 5.15 12.60 -4.29
C ASP A 129 6.41 11.71 -4.23
N ILE A 130 6.58 10.89 -5.28
CA ILE A 130 7.75 10.03 -5.44
C ILE A 130 8.99 10.92 -5.60
N HIS A 131 10.06 10.55 -4.89
CA HIS A 131 11.32 11.27 -4.96
C HIS A 131 11.88 11.22 -6.40
N PRO A 132 12.28 12.35 -7.03
CA PRO A 132 12.74 12.39 -8.42
C PRO A 132 13.94 11.49 -8.76
N ASN A 133 14.82 11.24 -7.78
CA ASN A 133 15.94 10.30 -7.94
C ASN A 133 15.55 8.81 -7.74
N ALA A 134 14.29 8.51 -7.40
CA ALA A 134 13.80 7.14 -7.34
C ALA A 134 13.59 6.60 -8.76
N SER A 135 14.11 5.41 -9.03
CA SER A 135 13.95 4.71 -10.31
C SER A 135 12.90 3.61 -10.23
N THR A 136 12.82 2.93 -9.09
CA THR A 136 11.81 1.90 -8.84
C THR A 136 11.20 2.05 -7.45
N VAL A 137 9.98 1.55 -7.28
CA VAL A 137 9.34 1.41 -5.98
C VAL A 137 8.86 -0.01 -5.74
N THR A 138 8.86 -0.41 -4.48
CA THR A 138 8.16 -1.61 -4.01
C THR A 138 7.07 -1.23 -3.02
N VAL A 139 5.83 -1.66 -3.26
CA VAL A 139 4.72 -1.49 -2.31
C VAL A 139 4.59 -2.77 -1.49
N PHE A 140 4.54 -2.64 -0.17
CA PHE A 140 4.34 -3.74 0.77
C PHE A 140 2.97 -3.62 1.42
N ARG A 141 2.28 -4.76 1.52
CA ARG A 141 1.06 -4.97 2.32
C ARG A 141 1.44 -5.75 3.58
N SER A 142 1.11 -5.20 4.73
CA SER A 142 1.19 -5.88 6.03
C SER A 142 -0.21 -6.18 6.56
N ALA A 143 -0.53 -7.46 6.73
CA ALA A 143 -1.81 -7.91 7.29
C ALA A 143 -1.66 -9.30 7.90
N GLY A 144 -2.48 -9.62 8.92
CA GLY A 144 -2.49 -10.97 9.51
C GLY A 144 -1.14 -11.43 10.08
N GLY A 145 -0.28 -10.48 10.47
CA GLY A 145 1.08 -10.76 10.97
C GLY A 145 2.12 -11.07 9.89
N ARG A 146 1.82 -10.81 8.60
CA ARG A 146 2.73 -11.00 7.47
C ARG A 146 2.88 -9.73 6.69
N GLU A 147 4.07 -9.54 6.13
CA GLU A 147 4.33 -8.50 5.13
C GLU A 147 4.69 -9.15 3.80
N MET A 148 4.03 -8.71 2.74
CA MET A 148 4.22 -9.21 1.38
C MET A 148 4.25 -8.04 0.39
N PRO A 149 5.10 -8.09 -0.64
CA PRO A 149 5.01 -7.11 -1.73
C PRO A 149 3.68 -7.27 -2.48
N VAL A 150 3.06 -6.14 -2.81
CA VAL A 150 1.85 -6.11 -3.63
C VAL A 150 2.21 -6.53 -5.06
N ARG A 151 1.38 -7.41 -5.64
CA ARG A 151 1.56 -7.89 -7.01
C ARG A 151 1.61 -6.74 -8.01
N GLY A 152 2.60 -6.78 -8.90
CA GLY A 152 2.87 -5.73 -9.89
C GLY A 152 3.46 -4.44 -9.34
N ALA A 153 3.67 -4.39 -8.04
CA ALA A 153 4.31 -3.29 -7.33
C ALA A 153 5.63 -3.73 -6.71
N LEU A 154 6.29 -4.80 -7.21
CA LEU A 154 7.65 -5.18 -6.82
C LEU A 154 8.64 -4.60 -7.83
N ASN A 155 9.56 -3.74 -7.37
CA ASN A 155 10.54 -3.03 -8.20
C ASN A 155 9.90 -2.38 -9.44
N ALA A 156 8.69 -1.85 -9.28
CA ALA A 156 7.96 -1.21 -10.34
C ALA A 156 8.68 0.08 -10.74
N ILE A 157 8.94 0.24 -12.04
CA ILE A 157 9.54 1.47 -12.58
C ILE A 157 8.57 2.62 -12.35
N VAL A 158 9.09 3.72 -11.82
CA VAL A 158 8.31 4.93 -11.53
C VAL A 158 8.99 6.17 -12.07
N ASP A 159 8.19 7.22 -12.20
CA ASP A 159 8.66 8.57 -12.50
C ASP A 159 8.14 9.49 -11.38
N SER A 160 6.88 9.92 -11.47
CA SER A 160 6.26 10.83 -10.50
C SER A 160 5.15 10.19 -9.66
N ALA A 161 4.54 9.10 -10.14
CA ALA A 161 3.46 8.40 -9.44
C ALA A 161 3.36 6.93 -9.85
N LEU A 162 2.71 6.12 -9.02
CA LEU A 162 2.34 4.73 -9.28
C LEU A 162 0.86 4.52 -8.93
N THR A 163 0.15 3.75 -9.76
CA THR A 163 -1.16 3.15 -9.37
C THR A 163 -1.10 1.64 -9.57
N ARG A 164 -1.59 0.89 -8.59
CA ARG A 164 -1.72 -0.58 -8.64
C ARG A 164 -2.99 -1.01 -7.92
N ILE A 165 -3.62 -2.06 -8.41
CA ILE A 165 -4.72 -2.70 -7.71
C ILE A 165 -4.19 -3.91 -6.98
N ASP A 166 -4.62 -4.06 -5.73
CA ASP A 166 -4.39 -5.24 -4.92
C ASP A 166 -5.68 -6.05 -4.77
N PHE A 167 -5.70 -7.20 -5.43
CA PHE A 167 -6.77 -8.21 -5.34
C PHE A 167 -6.55 -9.18 -4.18
N GLU A 168 -5.38 -9.18 -3.56
CA GLU A 168 -5.04 -10.12 -2.49
C GLU A 168 -5.24 -9.49 -1.10
N VAL A 169 -5.77 -8.28 -1.04
CA VAL A 169 -6.12 -7.60 0.21
C VAL A 169 -7.05 -8.48 1.06
N PRO A 170 -6.76 -8.71 2.35
CA PRO A 170 -7.63 -9.49 3.20
C PRO A 170 -8.91 -8.76 3.57
N PHE A 171 -9.95 -9.53 3.86
CA PHE A 171 -11.21 -9.00 4.38
C PHE A 171 -11.23 -9.04 5.90
N GLY A 172 -12.00 -8.13 6.50
CA GLY A 172 -12.33 -8.08 7.92
C GLY A 172 -11.15 -7.97 8.90
N ILE A 173 -9.97 -7.58 8.42
CA ILE A 173 -8.80 -7.21 9.23
C ILE A 173 -8.11 -6.00 8.61
N ASP A 174 -7.31 -5.32 9.41
CA ASP A 174 -6.53 -4.17 8.94
C ASP A 174 -5.40 -4.63 8.03
N ALA A 175 -5.32 -4.01 6.85
CA ALA A 175 -4.24 -4.13 5.90
C ALA A 175 -3.53 -2.78 5.79
N SER A 176 -2.25 -2.75 6.15
CA SER A 176 -1.40 -1.56 6.11
C SER A 176 -0.47 -1.60 4.90
N TYR A 177 -0.40 -0.50 4.16
CA TYR A 177 0.42 -0.37 2.97
C TYR A 177 1.54 0.64 3.17
N ARG A 178 2.77 0.29 2.81
CA ARG A 178 3.92 1.20 2.80
C ARG A 178 4.73 1.03 1.53
N VAL A 179 5.46 2.07 1.15
CA VAL A 179 6.23 2.10 -0.09
C VAL A 179 7.70 2.23 0.23
N GLN A 180 8.52 1.38 -0.38
CA GLN A 180 9.97 1.51 -0.41
C GLN A 180 10.40 2.06 -1.76
N MET A 181 11.21 3.11 -1.77
CA MET A 181 11.80 3.65 -3.00
C MET A 181 13.24 3.18 -3.16
N PHE A 182 13.68 3.01 -4.40
CA PHE A 182 15.05 2.67 -4.75
C PHE A 182 15.57 3.62 -5.81
N ASN A 183 16.83 4.05 -5.66
CA ASN A 183 17.50 4.88 -6.65
C ASN A 183 17.99 4.04 -7.86
N SER A 184 18.66 4.69 -8.81
CA SER A 184 19.16 4.05 -10.04
C SER A 184 20.24 2.99 -9.82
N SER A 185 20.93 2.99 -8.67
CA SER A 185 21.87 1.94 -8.29
C SER A 185 21.22 0.78 -7.53
N GLY A 186 19.91 0.84 -7.31
CA GLY A 186 19.14 -0.15 -6.54
C GLY A 186 19.27 0.01 -5.02
N ALA A 187 19.85 1.11 -4.54
CA ALA A 187 19.93 1.38 -3.10
C ALA A 187 18.59 1.88 -2.57
N SER A 188 18.18 1.33 -1.42
CA SER A 188 16.96 1.73 -0.73
C SER A 188 17.07 3.17 -0.23
N MET A 189 16.08 3.99 -0.56
CA MET A 189 15.92 5.35 -0.04
C MET A 189 15.15 5.37 1.29
N GLY A 190 14.47 4.28 1.64
CA GLY A 190 13.72 4.11 2.90
C GLY A 190 12.27 3.71 2.65
N TYR A 191 11.43 3.75 3.70
CA TYR A 191 10.00 3.48 3.62
C TYR A 191 9.15 4.73 3.89
N SER A 192 8.00 4.83 3.20
CA SER A 192 6.94 5.78 3.54
C SER A 192 6.30 5.44 4.88
N SER A 193 5.51 6.36 5.42
CA SER A 193 4.51 6.01 6.44
C SER A 193 3.54 4.96 5.89
N ALA A 194 2.97 4.17 6.80
CA ALA A 194 1.97 3.18 6.44
C ALA A 194 0.57 3.81 6.40
N THR A 195 -0.21 3.48 5.36
CA THR A 195 -1.64 3.81 5.26
C THR A 195 -2.45 2.53 5.44
N THR A 196 -3.40 2.53 6.38
CA THR A 196 -4.20 1.35 6.72
C THR A 196 -5.62 1.44 6.14
N VAL A 197 -6.14 0.30 5.69
CA VAL A 197 -7.53 0.12 5.26
C VAL A 197 -8.09 -1.17 5.87
N ASN A 198 -9.41 -1.22 6.04
CA ASN A 198 -10.13 -2.43 6.41
C ASN A 198 -11.24 -2.67 5.38
N LEU A 199 -11.25 -3.84 4.74
CA LEU A 199 -12.30 -4.22 3.79
C LEU A 199 -13.30 -5.12 4.49
N ASP A 200 -14.45 -4.57 4.87
CA ASP A 200 -15.54 -5.36 5.46
C ASP A 200 -16.40 -5.99 4.37
N VAL A 201 -16.03 -7.21 3.98
CA VAL A 201 -16.75 -8.04 3.01
C VAL A 201 -17.30 -9.26 3.76
N GLN A 202 -18.59 -9.54 3.59
CA GLN A 202 -19.25 -10.66 4.27
C GLN A 202 -18.93 -12.00 3.61
N GLU A 203 -18.95 -12.02 2.28
CA GLU A 203 -18.73 -13.18 1.45
C GLU A 203 -17.26 -13.59 1.40
N THR A 204 -17.01 -14.91 1.30
CA THR A 204 -15.68 -15.42 0.99
C THR A 204 -15.48 -15.44 -0.52
N TRP A 205 -14.34 -14.91 -0.95
CA TRP A 205 -13.94 -14.88 -2.34
C TRP A 205 -12.70 -15.73 -2.57
N VAL A 206 -12.73 -16.52 -3.64
CA VAL A 206 -11.59 -17.32 -4.11
C VAL A 206 -11.23 -16.91 -5.52
N HIS A 207 -9.93 -16.87 -5.82
CA HIS A 207 -9.43 -16.58 -7.16
C HIS A 207 -8.02 -17.12 -7.36
N ASN A 208 -7.63 -17.28 -8.62
CA ASN A 208 -6.24 -17.47 -8.99
C ASN A 208 -5.49 -16.13 -8.85
N PRO A 209 -4.38 -16.04 -8.10
CA PRO A 209 -3.62 -14.79 -7.95
C PRO A 209 -3.17 -14.16 -9.27
N LEU A 210 -3.04 -14.95 -10.33
CA LEU A 210 -2.65 -14.49 -11.67
C LEU A 210 -3.84 -14.15 -12.57
N ASP A 211 -5.06 -14.55 -12.20
CA ASP A 211 -6.29 -14.20 -12.90
C ASP A 211 -7.40 -13.82 -11.90
N PRO A 212 -7.47 -12.53 -11.50
CA PRO A 212 -8.53 -12.05 -10.62
C PRO A 212 -9.91 -11.97 -11.31
N TRP A 213 -10.00 -11.97 -12.65
CA TRP A 213 -11.29 -11.91 -13.36
C TRP A 213 -12.10 -13.19 -13.18
N GLY A 214 -11.42 -14.33 -13.11
CA GLY A 214 -12.03 -15.62 -12.82
C GLY A 214 -12.51 -15.80 -11.38
N SER A 215 -12.55 -14.76 -10.53
CA SER A 215 -12.91 -14.89 -9.12
C SER A 215 -14.35 -15.38 -8.89
N ALA A 216 -14.51 -16.21 -7.85
CA ALA A 216 -15.78 -16.82 -7.48
C ALA A 216 -16.14 -16.51 -6.02
N VAL A 217 -17.43 -16.33 -5.77
CA VAL A 217 -17.99 -16.24 -4.42
C VAL A 217 -18.30 -17.65 -3.93
N VAL A 218 -17.85 -17.97 -2.72
CA VAL A 218 -18.03 -19.29 -2.12
C VAL A 218 -18.40 -19.15 -0.64
N ALA A 219 -18.98 -20.21 -0.08
CA ALA A 219 -19.15 -20.37 1.37
C ALA A 219 -18.45 -21.65 1.81
N PHE A 220 -17.81 -21.64 2.98
CA PHE A 220 -17.23 -22.87 3.51
C PHE A 220 -18.33 -23.90 3.83
N ASP A 221 -18.06 -25.16 3.54
CA ASP A 221 -18.93 -26.25 3.96
C ASP A 221 -18.69 -26.61 5.44
N ASP A 222 -19.62 -27.34 6.06
CA ASP A 222 -19.63 -27.60 7.51
C ASP A 222 -18.39 -28.39 7.99
N GLY A 223 -17.72 -29.13 7.11
CA GLY A 223 -16.48 -29.86 7.38
C GLY A 223 -15.20 -29.04 7.24
N ALA A 224 -15.26 -27.88 6.57
CA ALA A 224 -14.07 -27.15 6.16
C ALA A 224 -13.38 -26.43 7.33
N ALA A 225 -12.05 -26.43 7.29
CA ALA A 225 -11.16 -25.85 8.31
C ALA A 225 -11.45 -26.31 9.75
N ARG A 226 -12.16 -27.44 9.93
CA ARG A 226 -12.52 -27.99 11.24
C ARG A 226 -11.30 -28.49 12.03
N SER A 227 -10.29 -28.97 11.31
CA SER A 227 -8.98 -29.35 11.84
C SER A 227 -7.91 -28.59 11.06
N ILE A 228 -7.01 -27.91 11.79
CA ILE A 228 -5.92 -27.14 11.19
C ILE A 228 -4.63 -27.59 11.86
N GLN A 229 -3.71 -28.12 11.06
CA GLN A 229 -2.41 -28.59 11.53
C GLN A 229 -1.30 -27.67 11.04
N ARG A 230 -0.34 -27.36 11.91
CA ARG A 230 0.87 -26.59 11.60
C ARG A 230 2.07 -27.32 12.20
N PRO A 231 2.54 -28.38 11.54
CA PRO A 231 3.52 -29.28 12.13
C PRO A 231 4.88 -28.61 12.30
N PHE A 232 5.66 -29.16 13.22
CA PHE A 232 7.09 -28.90 13.31
C PHE A 232 7.80 -30.05 12.60
N GLU A 233 8.81 -29.75 11.81
CA GLU A 233 9.69 -30.79 11.30
C GLU A 233 10.53 -31.33 12.45
N GLY A 234 10.56 -32.63 12.70
CA GLY A 234 11.37 -33.20 13.77
C GLY A 234 10.79 -34.46 14.38
N ASP A 235 11.55 -35.01 15.33
CA ASP A 235 11.22 -36.23 16.05
C ASP A 235 11.52 -36.10 17.54
N ILE A 236 10.84 -36.93 18.34
CA ILE A 236 11.17 -37.11 19.76
C ILE A 236 12.10 -38.32 19.87
N VAL A 237 13.37 -38.05 20.17
CA VAL A 237 14.36 -39.11 20.40
C VAL A 237 14.38 -39.49 21.88
N TRP A 238 14.69 -40.75 22.16
CA TRP A 238 14.75 -41.30 23.53
C TRP A 238 16.14 -41.83 23.82
N PRO A 239 17.12 -40.95 24.15
CA PRO A 239 18.48 -41.39 24.41
C PRO A 239 18.53 -42.35 25.60
N GLN A 240 19.37 -43.39 25.48
CA GLN A 240 19.56 -44.37 26.55
C GLN A 240 19.96 -43.68 27.86
N GLY A 241 19.29 -44.05 28.95
CA GLY A 241 19.52 -43.47 30.29
C GLY A 241 18.67 -42.23 30.60
N ARG A 242 17.84 -41.72 29.67
CA ARG A 242 16.85 -40.68 29.96
C ARG A 242 15.46 -41.27 30.12
N THR A 243 14.74 -40.79 31.13
CA THR A 243 13.33 -41.14 31.38
C THR A 243 12.35 -40.30 30.52
N VAL A 244 12.81 -39.15 30.02
CA VAL A 244 12.00 -38.20 29.22
C VAL A 244 12.66 -38.01 27.86
N GLY A 245 11.85 -38.03 26.80
CA GLY A 245 12.28 -37.82 25.42
C GLY A 245 12.85 -36.42 25.19
N VAL A 246 13.75 -36.32 24.23
CA VAL A 246 14.36 -35.07 23.77
C VAL A 246 13.80 -34.78 22.39
N VAL A 247 13.27 -33.57 22.20
CA VAL A 247 12.79 -33.13 20.88
C VAL A 247 13.98 -32.66 20.05
N VAL A 248 14.12 -33.19 18.84
CA VAL A 248 15.04 -32.69 17.81
C VAL A 248 14.17 -32.22 16.65
N SER A 249 14.04 -30.91 16.50
CA SER A 249 13.12 -30.33 15.51
C SER A 249 13.71 -29.12 14.80
N GLY A 250 13.32 -28.96 13.53
CA GLY A 250 13.40 -27.72 12.78
C GLY A 250 12.29 -26.75 13.16
N GLN A 251 11.94 -25.86 12.23
CA GLN A 251 10.98 -24.79 12.45
C GLN A 251 9.54 -25.24 12.23
N ARG A 252 8.59 -24.43 12.74
CA ARG A 252 7.16 -24.59 12.47
C ARG A 252 6.88 -24.36 10.98
N ARG A 253 6.14 -25.27 10.35
CA ARG A 253 5.67 -25.13 8.97
C ARG A 253 4.33 -24.38 8.90
N GLY A 254 3.96 -23.97 7.70
CA GLY A 254 2.61 -23.45 7.39
C GLY A 254 1.52 -24.48 7.65
N ILE A 255 0.28 -24.12 7.35
CA ILE A 255 -0.83 -25.09 7.41
C ILE A 255 -0.57 -26.24 6.42
N GLN A 256 -0.82 -27.47 6.86
CA GLN A 256 -0.76 -28.66 5.99
C GLN A 256 -2.11 -29.38 5.94
N ASP A 257 -2.43 -29.88 4.74
CA ASP A 257 -3.54 -30.78 4.42
C ASP A 257 -4.87 -30.38 5.07
N VAL A 258 -5.19 -29.08 5.02
CA VAL A 258 -6.44 -28.57 5.54
C VAL A 258 -7.55 -28.83 4.54
N VAL A 259 -8.69 -29.32 5.04
CA VAL A 259 -9.93 -29.45 4.28
C VAL A 259 -10.48 -28.04 4.03
N LEU A 260 -10.64 -27.69 2.76
CA LEU A 260 -11.08 -26.37 2.28
C LEU A 260 -12.38 -26.48 1.49
N ASP A 261 -13.20 -27.49 1.76
CA ASP A 261 -14.46 -27.74 1.04
C ASP A 261 -15.36 -26.50 1.02
N VAL A 262 -15.91 -26.20 -0.15
CA VAL A 262 -16.77 -25.03 -0.35
C VAL A 262 -18.07 -25.39 -1.04
N ARG A 263 -19.07 -24.54 -0.85
CA ARG A 263 -20.33 -24.53 -1.59
C ARG A 263 -20.39 -23.31 -2.49
N ALA A 264 -20.83 -23.52 -3.72
CA ALA A 264 -20.99 -22.51 -4.75
C ALA A 264 -22.27 -22.77 -5.55
N ASP A 265 -22.83 -21.73 -6.17
CA ASP A 265 -23.80 -21.93 -7.25
C ASP A 265 -23.10 -22.43 -8.51
N ILE A 266 -23.86 -22.86 -9.52
CA ILE A 266 -23.30 -23.44 -10.75
C ILE A 266 -22.34 -22.50 -11.48
N ASP A 267 -22.66 -21.20 -11.57
CA ASP A 267 -21.82 -20.21 -12.24
C ASP A 267 -20.48 -20.01 -11.50
N ASN A 268 -20.51 -19.98 -10.16
CA ASN A 268 -19.29 -19.88 -9.36
C ASN A 268 -18.51 -21.20 -9.32
N ALA A 269 -19.17 -22.35 -9.43
CA ALA A 269 -18.52 -23.66 -9.56
C ALA A 269 -17.75 -23.77 -10.88
N ASP A 270 -18.35 -23.33 -12.00
CA ASP A 270 -17.67 -23.27 -13.30
C ASP A 270 -16.44 -22.35 -13.26
N LYS A 271 -16.56 -21.18 -12.62
CA LYS A 271 -15.41 -20.29 -12.39
C LYS A 271 -14.34 -20.95 -11.55
N LEU A 272 -14.73 -21.65 -10.47
CA LEU A 272 -13.79 -22.36 -9.60
C LEU A 272 -13.03 -23.43 -10.38
N GLN A 273 -13.70 -24.22 -11.22
CA GLN A 273 -13.03 -25.19 -12.10
C GLN A 273 -12.04 -24.50 -13.05
N ALA A 274 -12.46 -23.41 -13.70
CA ALA A 274 -11.62 -22.65 -14.61
C ALA A 274 -10.34 -22.10 -13.95
N MET A 275 -10.34 -21.79 -12.65
CA MET A 275 -9.14 -21.32 -11.92
C MET A 275 -7.98 -22.31 -11.96
N PHE A 276 -8.26 -23.61 -12.08
CA PHE A 276 -7.28 -24.71 -12.14
C PHE A 276 -6.89 -25.07 -13.57
N GLY A 277 -7.43 -24.34 -14.54
CA GLY A 277 -7.19 -24.56 -15.97
C GLY A 277 -8.21 -25.51 -16.60
N SER A 278 -8.00 -25.77 -17.88
CA SER A 278 -8.83 -26.64 -18.71
C SER A 278 -7.93 -27.51 -19.59
N TYR A 279 -8.52 -28.34 -20.45
CA TYR A 279 -7.75 -29.12 -21.43
C TYR A 279 -6.86 -28.25 -22.34
N GLY A 280 -7.20 -26.98 -22.57
CA GLY A 280 -6.45 -26.04 -23.39
C GLY A 280 -5.62 -25.00 -22.64
N GLU A 281 -5.84 -24.85 -21.33
CA GLU A 281 -5.26 -23.78 -20.52
C GLU A 281 -4.67 -24.34 -19.24
N ARG A 282 -3.40 -24.02 -18.96
CA ARG A 282 -2.70 -24.50 -17.77
C ARG A 282 -2.45 -23.34 -16.83
N THR A 283 -2.95 -23.44 -15.61
CA THR A 283 -2.72 -22.45 -14.57
C THR A 283 -1.92 -23.06 -13.41
N THR A 284 -1.42 -22.21 -12.52
CA THR A 284 -0.79 -22.68 -11.28
C THR A 284 -1.86 -23.13 -10.27
N PRO A 285 -1.69 -24.27 -9.58
CA PRO A 285 -2.65 -24.79 -8.60
C PRO A 285 -2.57 -24.05 -7.25
N VAL A 286 -2.39 -22.72 -7.28
CA VAL A 286 -2.31 -21.86 -6.10
C VAL A 286 -3.52 -20.95 -6.10
N ILE A 287 -4.34 -21.06 -5.06
CA ILE A 287 -5.60 -20.32 -4.93
C ILE A 287 -5.51 -19.36 -3.75
N CYS A 288 -5.96 -18.13 -3.96
CA CYS A 288 -6.08 -17.11 -2.92
C CYS A 288 -7.49 -17.16 -2.32
N PHE A 289 -7.57 -17.52 -1.05
CA PHE A 289 -8.78 -17.46 -0.24
C PHE A 289 -8.81 -16.16 0.55
N ARG A 290 -9.82 -15.33 0.28
CA ARG A 290 -10.11 -14.10 1.03
C ARG A 290 -11.40 -14.31 1.80
N ILE A 291 -11.21 -14.63 3.08
CA ILE A 291 -12.27 -15.13 3.96
C ILE A 291 -13.12 -13.96 4.44
N GLY A 292 -14.40 -13.97 4.10
CA GLY A 292 -15.37 -12.97 4.51
C GLY A 292 -15.77 -13.07 5.98
N SER A 293 -16.44 -12.06 6.51
CA SER A 293 -16.86 -12.04 7.92
C SER A 293 -17.99 -13.03 8.26
N ARG A 294 -18.69 -13.57 7.25
CA ARG A 294 -19.70 -14.63 7.43
C ARG A 294 -19.07 -15.97 7.82
N ASP A 295 -17.90 -16.28 7.28
CA ASP A 295 -17.19 -17.52 7.55
C ASP A 295 -16.25 -17.38 8.76
N ARG A 296 -16.56 -18.10 9.84
CA ARG A 296 -15.82 -18.02 11.12
C ARG A 296 -14.67 -19.03 11.19
N VAL A 297 -13.91 -19.17 10.12
CA VAL A 297 -12.75 -20.09 10.04
C VAL A 297 -11.48 -19.41 10.55
N ARG A 298 -10.58 -20.19 11.18
CA ARG A 298 -9.31 -19.70 11.77
C ARG A 298 -8.11 -19.90 10.83
N LEU A 299 -8.30 -19.55 9.57
CA LEU A 299 -7.27 -19.58 8.55
C LEU A 299 -6.58 -18.21 8.43
N PRO A 300 -5.33 -18.15 7.90
CA PRO A 300 -4.67 -16.91 7.52
C PRO A 300 -5.54 -16.07 6.59
N ARG A 301 -5.46 -14.74 6.70
CA ARG A 301 -6.21 -13.79 5.88
C ARG A 301 -5.19 -12.84 5.21
N PRO A 302 -4.97 -12.90 3.88
CA PRO A 302 -5.45 -13.95 2.96
C PRO A 302 -4.72 -15.28 3.21
N LEU A 303 -5.30 -16.39 2.74
CA LEU A 303 -4.63 -17.69 2.65
C LEU A 303 -4.30 -17.99 1.20
N PHE A 304 -3.05 -18.34 0.92
CA PHE A 304 -2.67 -18.96 -0.35
C PHE A 304 -2.50 -20.45 -0.12
N ALA A 305 -3.32 -21.25 -0.82
CA ALA A 305 -3.32 -22.69 -0.69
C ALA A 305 -2.94 -23.35 -2.01
N GLY A 306 -2.01 -24.30 -1.95
CA GLY A 306 -1.72 -25.23 -3.03
C GLY A 306 -2.75 -26.34 -3.00
N VAL A 307 -3.66 -26.35 -3.98
CA VAL A 307 -4.74 -27.34 -4.09
C VAL A 307 -4.49 -28.14 -5.36
N LEU A 308 -4.18 -29.43 -5.23
CA LEU A 308 -3.74 -30.26 -6.36
C LEU A 308 -4.88 -31.02 -7.04
N THR A 309 -6.03 -31.13 -6.38
CA THR A 309 -7.18 -31.87 -6.86
C THR A 309 -8.46 -31.15 -6.44
N LEU A 310 -9.42 -31.07 -7.37
CA LEU A 310 -10.80 -30.70 -7.10
C LEU A 310 -11.69 -31.94 -7.17
N ASP A 311 -12.60 -32.08 -6.19
CA ASP A 311 -13.62 -33.12 -6.18
C ASP A 311 -15.02 -32.50 -6.19
N GLU A 312 -15.65 -32.43 -7.36
CA GLU A 312 -16.96 -31.80 -7.51
C GLU A 312 -18.10 -32.79 -7.22
N ARG A 313 -19.02 -32.37 -6.37
CA ARG A 313 -20.18 -33.16 -5.95
C ARG A 313 -21.43 -32.30 -6.07
N ASP A 314 -22.29 -32.65 -7.01
CA ASP A 314 -23.60 -32.04 -7.13
C ASP A 314 -24.50 -32.51 -5.98
N MET A 315 -25.02 -31.56 -5.19
CA MET A 315 -25.90 -31.88 -4.07
C MET A 315 -27.33 -32.21 -4.50
N ASN A 316 -27.80 -31.66 -5.62
CA ASN A 316 -29.20 -31.67 -6.03
C ASN A 316 -29.42 -32.15 -7.47
N TYR A 317 -28.50 -32.97 -8.00
CA TYR A 317 -28.56 -33.49 -9.38
C TYR A 317 -29.90 -34.14 -9.74
N ASN A 318 -30.66 -34.64 -8.76
CA ASN A 318 -31.96 -35.30 -8.96
C ASN A 318 -33.20 -34.43 -8.63
N ILE A 319 -33.03 -33.26 -8.01
CA ILE A 319 -34.13 -32.38 -7.59
C ILE A 319 -34.05 -31.00 -8.31
N GLY A 320 -33.03 -30.77 -9.12
CA GLY A 320 -32.90 -29.57 -9.97
C GLY A 320 -32.51 -28.32 -9.19
N GLY A 321 -31.61 -28.46 -8.20
CA GLY A 321 -31.03 -27.32 -7.48
C GLY A 321 -29.65 -26.94 -8.05
N ASP A 322 -29.23 -25.70 -7.81
CA ASP A 322 -28.02 -25.13 -8.42
C ASP A 322 -26.79 -25.12 -7.50
N LEU A 323 -26.85 -25.85 -6.37
CA LEU A 323 -25.79 -25.82 -5.36
C LEU A 323 -24.82 -26.99 -5.55
N VAL A 324 -23.56 -26.65 -5.78
CA VAL A 324 -22.47 -27.59 -5.98
C VAL A 324 -21.53 -27.52 -4.77
N THR A 325 -21.13 -28.68 -4.26
CA THR A 325 -20.05 -28.77 -3.27
C THR A 325 -18.77 -29.13 -4.00
N VAL A 326 -17.71 -28.35 -3.76
CA VAL A 326 -16.38 -28.64 -4.29
C VAL A 326 -15.46 -29.00 -3.14
N GLY A 327 -15.09 -30.28 -3.09
CA GLY A 327 -14.14 -30.85 -2.17
C GLY A 327 -12.72 -30.42 -2.52
N MET A 328 -12.01 -29.87 -1.53
CA MET A 328 -10.65 -29.38 -1.68
C MET A 328 -9.83 -29.74 -0.44
N THR A 329 -8.62 -30.23 -0.66
CA THR A 329 -7.60 -30.30 0.39
C THR A 329 -6.37 -29.56 -0.09
N GLY A 330 -5.85 -28.68 0.76
CA GLY A 330 -4.73 -27.82 0.40
C GLY A 330 -3.76 -27.62 1.54
N SER A 331 -2.51 -27.35 1.18
CA SER A 331 -1.48 -26.89 2.11
C SER A 331 -1.19 -25.42 1.84
N GLU A 332 -0.82 -24.68 2.88
CA GLU A 332 -0.39 -23.30 2.74
C GLU A 332 0.93 -23.21 1.97
N VAL A 333 0.94 -22.38 0.94
CA VAL A 333 2.09 -22.16 0.05
C VAL A 333 2.31 -20.68 -0.17
N ASP A 334 3.50 -20.30 -0.63
CA ASP A 334 3.73 -18.94 -1.08
C ASP A 334 2.95 -18.65 -2.38
N PRO A 335 2.44 -17.43 -2.55
CA PRO A 335 1.82 -17.03 -3.80
C PRO A 335 2.83 -17.07 -4.97
N PRO A 336 2.36 -17.15 -6.22
CA PRO A 336 3.22 -16.95 -7.39
C PRO A 336 3.97 -15.62 -7.30
N THR A 337 5.16 -15.54 -7.89
CA THR A 337 6.05 -14.37 -7.75
C THR A 337 5.28 -13.07 -7.98
N PRO A 338 5.39 -12.08 -7.07
CA PRO A 338 4.65 -10.82 -7.14
C PRO A 338 5.03 -9.97 -8.38
N ALA A 339 6.12 -10.29 -9.07
CA ALA A 339 6.51 -9.64 -10.32
C ALA A 339 5.63 -10.05 -11.52
N LEU A 340 4.95 -11.20 -11.46
CA LEU A 340 4.01 -11.62 -12.50
C LEU A 340 2.67 -10.92 -12.31
N VAL A 341 2.20 -10.28 -13.37
CA VAL A 341 0.96 -9.49 -13.40
C VAL A 341 0.25 -9.74 -14.71
N VAL A 342 -1.07 -9.92 -14.64
CA VAL A 342 -1.96 -9.78 -15.80
C VAL A 342 -2.61 -8.39 -15.69
N PRO A 343 -2.35 -7.47 -16.64
CA PRO A 343 -2.89 -6.11 -16.56
C PRO A 343 -4.40 -6.12 -16.82
N LEU A 344 -5.20 -5.59 -15.89
CA LEU A 344 -6.66 -5.50 -16.09
C LEU A 344 -7.06 -4.42 -17.08
N LEU A 345 -6.41 -3.25 -17.00
CA LEU A 345 -6.59 -2.19 -17.97
C LEU A 345 -5.50 -2.30 -19.03
N THR A 346 -5.90 -2.62 -20.25
CA THR A 346 -5.00 -2.74 -21.38
C THR A 346 -5.12 -1.52 -22.30
N ARG A 347 -4.15 -1.39 -23.22
CA ARG A 347 -4.25 -0.39 -24.29
C ARG A 347 -5.39 -0.69 -25.26
N ALA A 348 -5.80 -1.95 -25.39
CA ALA A 348 -6.93 -2.34 -26.24
C ALA A 348 -8.24 -1.80 -25.67
N ASP A 349 -8.46 -1.93 -24.35
CA ASP A 349 -9.61 -1.37 -23.64
C ASP A 349 -9.74 0.14 -23.87
N LEU A 350 -8.63 0.87 -23.71
CA LEU A 350 -8.60 2.32 -23.94
C LEU A 350 -8.89 2.68 -25.40
N ASN A 351 -8.40 1.91 -26.37
CA ASN A 351 -8.65 2.19 -27.79
C ASN A 351 -10.08 1.81 -28.20
N ALA A 352 -10.69 0.83 -27.55
CA ALA A 352 -12.09 0.44 -27.79
C ALA A 352 -13.05 1.58 -27.37
N TYR A 353 -12.74 2.26 -26.26
CA TYR A 353 -13.53 3.37 -25.77
C TYR A 353 -13.18 4.72 -26.44
N TYR A 354 -11.88 5.02 -26.58
CA TYR A 354 -11.40 6.27 -27.15
C TYR A 354 -10.95 6.08 -28.61
N PRO A 355 -11.72 6.55 -29.60
CA PRO A 355 -11.37 6.39 -31.01
C PRO A 355 -10.14 7.20 -31.42
N THR A 356 -9.75 8.22 -30.65
CA THR A 356 -8.56 9.03 -30.92
C THR A 356 -7.81 9.40 -29.65
N ARG A 357 -6.51 9.69 -29.80
CA ARG A 357 -5.68 10.18 -28.69
C ARG A 357 -6.09 11.58 -28.21
N ALA A 358 -6.69 12.39 -29.08
CA ALA A 358 -7.22 13.70 -28.70
C ALA A 358 -8.42 13.55 -27.76
N ALA A 359 -9.33 12.61 -28.02
CA ALA A 359 -10.46 12.31 -27.14
C ALA A 359 -9.98 11.82 -25.76
N LEU A 360 -9.00 10.91 -25.73
CA LEU A 360 -8.39 10.44 -24.48
C LEU A 360 -7.80 11.59 -23.65
N ASN A 361 -7.05 12.49 -24.28
CA ASN A 361 -6.42 13.62 -23.61
C ASN A 361 -7.42 14.71 -23.18
N ALA A 362 -8.53 14.86 -23.89
CA ALA A 362 -9.58 15.79 -23.52
C ALA A 362 -10.34 15.33 -22.27
N ASP A 363 -10.55 14.01 -22.14
CA ASP A 363 -11.28 13.42 -21.01
C ASP A 363 -10.39 13.17 -19.77
N ASN A 364 -9.07 13.17 -19.92
CA ASN A 364 -8.14 12.85 -18.84
C ASN A 364 -7.04 13.92 -18.69
N ALA A 365 -7.02 14.57 -17.53
CA ALA A 365 -6.08 15.67 -17.24
C ALA A 365 -4.61 15.24 -17.10
N SER A 366 -4.35 13.94 -16.90
CA SER A 366 -2.99 13.42 -16.73
C SER A 366 -2.87 11.96 -17.17
N ARG A 367 -1.63 11.48 -17.37
CA ARG A 367 -1.37 10.05 -17.62
C ARG A 367 -1.78 9.17 -16.44
N LEU A 368 -1.63 9.68 -15.21
CA LEU A 368 -2.10 8.97 -14.03
C LEU A 368 -3.62 8.77 -14.09
N ALA A 369 -4.39 9.80 -14.49
CA ALA A 369 -5.83 9.66 -14.66
C ALA A 369 -6.20 8.57 -15.69
N VAL A 370 -5.51 8.54 -16.84
CA VAL A 370 -5.68 7.47 -17.85
C VAL A 370 -5.41 6.08 -17.27
N ASN A 371 -4.31 5.91 -16.53
CA ASN A 371 -3.93 4.62 -15.94
C ASN A 371 -4.87 4.14 -14.83
N ARG A 372 -5.83 4.96 -14.42
CA ARG A 372 -6.83 4.66 -13.40
C ARG A 372 -8.22 4.41 -13.98
N ARG A 373 -8.37 4.39 -15.30
CA ARG A 373 -9.64 4.13 -16.01
C ARG A 373 -10.01 2.64 -16.00
N TYR A 374 -9.99 2.03 -14.82
CA TYR A 374 -10.39 0.64 -14.61
C TYR A 374 -11.89 0.43 -14.87
N ASP A 375 -12.68 1.51 -14.92
CA ASP A 375 -14.06 1.51 -15.42
C ASP A 375 -14.17 1.03 -16.88
N LEU A 376 -13.08 1.13 -17.65
CA LEU A 376 -13.04 0.72 -19.05
C LEU A 376 -12.43 -0.67 -19.25
N ALA A 377 -11.91 -1.31 -18.20
CA ALA A 377 -11.25 -2.61 -18.28
C ALA A 377 -12.21 -3.72 -18.73
N GLY A 378 -11.74 -4.61 -19.61
CA GLY A 378 -12.53 -5.73 -20.14
C GLY A 378 -13.44 -5.37 -21.33
N ASN A 379 -13.40 -4.14 -21.83
CA ASN A 379 -14.16 -3.72 -23.01
C ASN A 379 -13.42 -3.94 -24.34
N GLY A 380 -12.11 -4.23 -24.30
CA GLY A 380 -11.25 -4.40 -25.47
C GLY A 380 -10.86 -5.84 -25.79
N SER A 381 -11.50 -6.83 -25.15
CA SER A 381 -11.28 -8.26 -25.39
C SER A 381 -12.01 -8.78 -26.62
#